data_AF-A0A928LEI2-F1
#
_entry.id   AF-A0A928LEI2-F1
#
_cell.length_a   1.000
_cell.length_b   1.000
_cell.length_c   1.000
_cell.angle_alpha   90.00
_cell.angle_beta   90.00
_cell.angle_gamma   90.00
#
_symmetry.space_group_name_H-M   'P 1'
#
loop_
_entity.id
_entity.type
_entity.pdbx_description
1 polymer ?
#
loop_
_entity_poly.entity_id
_entity_poly.type
_entity_poly.pdbx_seq_one_letter_code
_entity_poly.pdbx_strand_id
1 'polypeptide(L)'
;MADCRIVNESVKASVENINSLADKYAEAGTNFETTFKAAIADMEGDSKDAMTELFDNSYKTFVTDLENGLPAMIKGLAALLEGNRSNFETVDAQIAESIRNGGQQG
;
A
#
# COMPACT_ATOMS: atom_id res chain seq x y z
N MET A 1 -6.86 -1.83 -30.90
CA MET A 1 -6.18 -1.44 -29.64
C MET A 1 -7.14 -1.62 -28.46
N ALA A 2 -7.61 -2.84 -28.22
CA ALA A 2 -8.55 -3.15 -27.12
C ALA A 2 -7.90 -3.97 -25.99
N ASP A 3 -6.83 -4.72 -26.30
CA ASP A 3 -6.13 -5.56 -25.31
C ASP A 3 -5.45 -4.75 -24.19
N CYS A 4 -4.80 -3.62 -24.49
CA CYS A 4 -4.20 -2.78 -23.44
C CYS A 4 -5.24 -2.25 -22.44
N ARG A 5 -6.43 -1.87 -22.90
CA ARG A 5 -7.47 -1.28 -22.05
C ARG A 5 -8.06 -2.30 -21.06
N ILE A 6 -8.28 -3.54 -21.47
CA ILE A 6 -8.79 -4.61 -20.59
C ILE A 6 -7.70 -5.07 -19.60
N VAL A 7 -6.46 -5.24 -20.07
CA VAL A 7 -5.33 -5.60 -19.20
C VAL A 7 -5.09 -4.51 -18.16
N ASN A 8 -5.21 -3.24 -18.55
CA ASN A 8 -5.01 -2.12 -17.65
C ASN A 8 -6.02 -2.09 -16.48
N GLU A 9 -7.32 -2.24 -16.75
CA GLU A 9 -8.35 -2.26 -15.70
C GLU A 9 -8.09 -3.37 -14.66
N SER A 10 -7.64 -4.54 -15.11
CA SER A 10 -7.30 -5.65 -14.20
C SER A 10 -6.06 -5.35 -13.32
N VAL A 11 -5.06 -4.67 -13.87
CA VAL A 11 -3.88 -4.21 -13.12
C VAL A 11 -4.27 -3.12 -12.14
N LYS A 12 -5.08 -2.14 -12.56
CA LYS A 12 -5.62 -1.08 -11.71
C LYS A 12 -6.36 -1.65 -10.51
N ALA A 13 -7.30 -2.58 -10.73
CA ALA A 13 -8.03 -3.25 -9.66
C ALA A 13 -7.09 -4.00 -8.70
N SER A 14 -6.03 -4.62 -9.23
CA SER A 14 -5.02 -5.28 -8.40
C SER A 14 -4.24 -4.29 -7.53
N VAL A 15 -3.89 -3.13 -8.07
CA VAL A 15 -3.20 -2.06 -7.34
C VAL A 15 -4.10 -1.44 -6.26
N GLU A 16 -5.37 -1.19 -6.58
CA GLU A 16 -6.38 -0.74 -5.61
C GLU A 16 -6.56 -1.75 -4.47
N ASN A 17 -6.58 -3.05 -4.78
CA ASN A 17 -6.62 -4.11 -3.78
C ASN A 17 -5.40 -4.07 -2.86
N ILE A 18 -4.19 -3.93 -3.41
CA ILE A 18 -2.95 -3.79 -2.61
C ILE A 18 -3.05 -2.56 -1.71
N ASN A 19 -3.50 -1.42 -2.24
CA ASN A 19 -3.68 -0.21 -1.45
C ASN A 19 -4.67 -0.43 -0.29
N SER A 20 -5.77 -1.15 -0.52
CA SER A 20 -6.75 -1.48 0.53
C SER A 20 -6.18 -2.38 1.64
N LEU A 21 -5.16 -3.20 1.34
CA LEU A 21 -4.50 -4.03 2.34
C LEU A 21 -3.71 -3.18 3.35
N ALA A 22 -3.25 -2.00 2.97
CA ALA A 22 -2.58 -1.08 3.90
C ALA A 22 -3.53 -0.65 5.02
N ASP A 23 -4.76 -0.28 4.69
CA ASP A 23 -5.75 0.17 5.67
C ASP A 23 -6.19 -0.99 6.57
N LYS A 24 -6.43 -2.18 5.99
CA LYS A 24 -6.74 -3.41 6.76
C LYS A 24 -5.60 -3.80 7.71
N TYR A 25 -4.35 -3.66 7.28
CA TYR A 25 -3.20 -3.95 8.12
C TYR A 25 -3.11 -2.95 9.28
N ALA A 26 -3.28 -1.66 9.02
CA ALA A 26 -3.28 -0.63 10.05
C ALA A 26 -4.38 -0.88 11.10
N GLU A 27 -5.59 -1.23 10.66
CA GLU A 27 -6.70 -1.60 11.55
C GLU A 27 -6.35 -2.81 12.42
N ALA A 28 -5.79 -3.87 11.82
CA ALA A 28 -5.32 -5.03 12.55
C ALA A 28 -4.21 -4.67 13.57
N GLY A 29 -3.30 -3.77 13.21
CA GLY A 29 -2.26 -3.23 14.07
C GLY A 29 -2.83 -2.47 15.28
N THR A 30 -3.83 -1.60 15.07
CA THR A 30 -4.51 -0.89 16.16
C THR A 30 -5.28 -1.84 17.09
N ASN A 31 -5.94 -2.86 16.53
CA ASN A 31 -6.61 -3.90 17.31
C ASN A 31 -5.60 -4.71 18.14
N PHE A 32 -4.43 -5.02 17.58
CA PHE A 32 -3.34 -5.67 18.29
C PHE A 32 -2.81 -4.80 19.43
N GLU A 33 -2.53 -3.51 19.19
CA GLU A 33 -2.11 -2.57 20.25
C GLU A 33 -3.11 -2.57 21.42
N THR A 34 -4.40 -2.44 21.09
CA THR A 34 -5.48 -2.38 22.07
C THR A 34 -5.56 -3.67 22.89
N THR A 35 -5.55 -4.82 22.21
CA THR A 35 -5.65 -6.13 22.86
C THR A 35 -4.41 -6.43 23.70
N PHE A 36 -3.23 -6.09 23.21
CA PHE A 36 -1.96 -6.24 23.94
C PHE A 36 -1.96 -5.42 25.22
N LYS A 37 -2.30 -4.13 25.14
CA LYS A 37 -2.37 -3.23 26.31
C LYS A 37 -3.43 -3.69 27.31
N ALA A 38 -4.56 -4.22 26.85
CA ALA A 38 -5.57 -4.81 27.72
C ALA A 38 -5.06 -6.08 28.43
N ALA A 39 -4.36 -6.97 27.72
CA ALA A 39 -3.84 -8.22 28.29
C ALA A 39 -2.80 -7.99 29.40
N ILE A 40 -2.02 -6.91 29.28
CA ILE A 40 -1.02 -6.54 30.29
C ILE A 40 -1.55 -5.54 31.32
N ALA A 41 -2.82 -5.13 31.23
CA ALA A 41 -3.37 -4.08 32.10
C ALA A 41 -3.34 -4.47 33.58
N ASP A 42 -3.61 -5.74 33.87
CA ASP A 42 -3.64 -6.34 35.21
C ASP A 42 -2.25 -6.80 35.69
N MET A 43 -1.20 -6.65 34.87
CA MET A 43 0.17 -6.90 35.31
C MET A 43 0.62 -5.78 36.26
N GLU A 44 1.23 -6.16 37.38
CA GLU A 44 1.77 -5.20 38.35
C GLU A 44 3.31 -5.11 38.25
N GLY A 45 3.84 -3.91 38.49
CA GLY A 45 5.27 -3.63 38.59
C GLY A 45 6.03 -3.53 37.26
N ASP A 46 7.36 -3.48 37.37
CA ASP A 46 8.31 -3.17 36.28
C ASP A 46 8.13 -4.02 35.00
N SER A 47 7.53 -5.20 35.12
CA SER A 47 7.27 -6.07 33.96
C SER A 47 6.23 -5.48 33.00
N LYS A 48 5.18 -4.82 33.53
CA LYS A 48 4.19 -4.13 32.70
C LYS A 48 4.80 -2.95 31.96
N ASP A 49 5.62 -2.18 32.67
CA ASP A 49 6.28 -1.00 32.12
C ASP A 49 7.25 -1.41 31.02
N ALA A 50 8.09 -2.43 31.26
CA ALA A 50 9.00 -2.97 30.25
C ALA A 50 8.28 -3.52 29.01
N MET A 51 7.14 -4.21 29.18
CA MET A 51 6.34 -4.70 28.05
C MET A 51 5.68 -3.56 27.26
N THR A 52 5.18 -2.54 27.95
CA THR A 52 4.58 -1.35 27.32
C THR A 52 5.64 -0.59 26.53
N GLU A 53 6.81 -0.37 27.13
CA GLU A 53 7.93 0.32 26.51
C GLU A 53 8.49 -0.46 25.31
N LEU A 54 8.60 -1.79 25.40
CA LEU A 54 8.98 -2.63 24.27
C LEU A 54 8.01 -2.43 23.10
N PHE A 55 6.70 -2.47 23.37
CA PHE A 55 5.70 -2.29 22.33
C PHE A 55 5.76 -0.90 21.70
N ASP A 56 5.73 0.14 22.53
CA ASP A 56 5.69 1.53 22.05
C ASP A 56 6.96 1.89 21.28
N ASN A 57 8.14 1.39 21.69
CA ASN A 57 9.41 1.72 21.03
C ASN A 57 9.73 0.83 19.82
N SER A 58 9.35 -0.45 19.84
CA SER A 58 9.81 -1.42 18.83
C SER A 58 8.75 -1.77 17.79
N TYR A 59 7.47 -1.77 18.17
CA TYR A 59 6.42 -2.37 17.34
C TYR A 59 5.39 -1.37 16.87
N LYS A 60 4.99 -0.42 17.73
CA LYS A 60 3.90 0.52 17.46
C LYS A 60 4.05 1.22 16.11
N THR A 61 5.17 1.91 15.88
CA THR A 61 5.41 2.60 14.60
C THR A 61 5.32 1.63 13.42
N PHE A 62 5.95 0.46 13.51
CA PHE A 62 5.94 -0.50 12.42
C PHE A 62 4.53 -1.04 12.10
N VAL A 63 3.71 -1.30 13.12
CA VAL A 63 2.40 -1.94 12.95
C VAL A 63 1.24 -0.96 12.70
N THR A 64 1.28 0.25 13.26
CA THR A 64 0.13 1.18 13.23
C THR A 64 0.35 2.43 12.39
N ASP A 65 1.60 2.83 12.12
CA ASP A 65 1.89 4.11 11.48
C ASP A 65 1.60 4.06 9.96
N LEU A 66 0.71 4.95 9.51
CA LEU A 66 0.30 5.09 8.11
C LEU A 66 1.31 5.87 7.25
N GLU A 67 2.28 6.52 7.88
CA GLU A 67 3.31 7.35 7.24
C GLU A 67 4.69 6.67 7.24
N ASN A 68 5.04 5.95 8.31
CA ASN A 68 6.37 5.35 8.48
C ASN A 68 6.38 3.83 8.69
N GLY A 69 5.21 3.21 8.89
CA GLY A 69 5.08 1.78 9.20
C GLY A 69 4.92 0.89 7.97
N LEU A 70 4.63 -0.38 8.19
CA LEU A 70 4.29 -1.32 7.12
C LEU A 70 3.08 -0.88 6.28
N PRO A 71 2.00 -0.29 6.85
CA PRO A 71 0.94 0.32 6.04
C PRO A 71 1.47 1.33 5.02
N ALA A 72 2.38 2.21 5.45
CA ALA A 72 2.99 3.22 4.58
C ALA A 72 3.78 2.57 3.45
N MET A 73 4.54 1.52 3.75
CA MET A 73 5.28 0.74 2.74
C MET A 73 4.36 0.07 1.72
N ILE A 74 3.21 -0.48 2.16
CA ILE A 74 2.20 -1.06 1.27
C ILE A 74 1.61 0.03 0.36
N LYS A 75 1.29 1.21 0.90
CA LYS A 75 0.81 2.36 0.11
C LYS A 75 1.86 2.84 -0.90
N GLY A 76 3.12 2.93 -0.47
CA GLY A 76 4.24 3.28 -1.35
C GLY A 76 4.42 2.30 -2.51
N LEU A 77 4.35 1.00 -2.23
CA LEU A 77 4.38 -0.03 -3.27
C LEU A 77 3.20 0.10 -4.24
N ALA A 78 1.98 0.29 -3.73
CA ALA A 78 0.81 0.50 -4.57
C ALA A 78 0.97 1.73 -5.49
N ALA A 79 1.49 2.84 -4.95
CA ALA A 79 1.75 4.05 -5.72
C ALA A 79 2.81 3.84 -6.83
N LEU A 80 3.88 3.08 -6.54
CA LEU A 80 4.89 2.72 -7.55
C LEU A 80 4.29 1.86 -8.68
N LEU A 81 3.45 0.89 -8.32
CA LEU A 81 2.77 0.03 -9.31
C LEU A 81 1.77 0.82 -10.16
N GLU A 82 1.04 1.77 -9.55
CA GLU A 82 0.13 2.66 -10.27
C GLU A 82 0.88 3.59 -11.23
N GLY A 83 2.01 4.16 -10.78
CA GLY A 83 2.88 4.96 -11.64
C GLY A 83 3.38 4.16 -12.84
N ASN A 84 3.82 2.92 -12.62
CA ASN A 84 4.24 2.02 -13.71
C ASN A 84 3.09 1.72 -14.68
N ARG A 85 1.89 1.41 -14.17
CA ARG A 85 0.68 1.18 -14.98
C ARG A 85 0.36 2.40 -15.86
N SER A 86 0.34 3.59 -15.27
CA SER A 86 0.07 4.85 -15.99
C SER A 86 1.12 5.16 -17.07
N ASN A 87 2.39 4.84 -16.81
CA ASN A 87 3.46 5.00 -17.80
C ASN A 87 3.24 4.10 -19.01
N PHE A 88 2.83 2.84 -18.81
CA PHE A 88 2.52 1.92 -19.92
C PHE A 88 1.36 2.43 -20.79
N GLU A 89 0.29 2.98 -20.20
CA GLU A 89 -0.79 3.59 -20.99
C GLU A 89 -0.33 4.78 -21.81
N THR A 90 0.51 5.63 -21.19
CA THR A 90 0.99 6.85 -21.84
C THR A 90 1.87 6.50 -23.04
N VAL A 91 2.78 5.54 -22.89
CA VAL A 91 3.64 5.07 -23.97
C VAL A 91 2.83 4.39 -25.08
N ASP A 92 1.84 3.56 -24.75
CA ASP A 92 0.94 2.94 -25.73
C ASP A 92 0.18 4.01 -26.54
N ALA A 93 -0.36 5.03 -25.87
CA ALA A 93 -1.04 6.15 -26.51
C ALA A 93 -0.11 6.93 -27.45
N GLN A 94 1.13 7.21 -27.04
CA GLN A 94 2.14 7.88 -27.86
C GLN A 94 2.53 7.06 -29.10
N ILE A 95 2.69 5.75 -28.96
CA ILE A 95 2.98 4.85 -30.10
C ILE A 95 1.79 4.84 -31.06
N ALA A 96 0.57 4.72 -30.54
CA ALA A 96 -0.65 4.74 -31.34
C ALA A 96 -0.81 6.05 -32.14
N GLU A 97 -0.53 7.19 -31.51
CA GLU A 97 -0.52 8.51 -32.15
C GLU A 97 0.57 8.62 -33.21
N SER A 98 1.79 8.16 -32.91
CA SER A 98 2.92 8.17 -33.85
C SER A 98 2.64 7.34 -35.10
N ILE A 99 2.00 6.18 -34.97
CA ILE A 99 1.59 5.34 -36.10
C ILE A 99 0.51 6.04 -36.94
N ARG A 100 -0.49 6.66 -36.31
CA ARG A 100 -1.55 7.41 -37.03
C ARG A 100 -0.98 8.59 -37.81
N ASN A 101 -0.04 9.31 -37.21
CA ASN A 101 0.59 10.48 -37.81
C ASN A 101 1.63 10.10 -38.89
N GLY A 102 2.36 9.00 -38.70
CA GLY A 102 3.31 8.47 -39.68
C GLY A 102 2.65 7.78 -40.89
N GLY A 103 1.41 7.31 -40.74
CA GLY A 103 0.63 6.67 -41.81
C GLY A 103 -0.13 7.63 -42.74
N GLN A 104 -0.13 8.94 -42.48
CA GLN A 104 -0.77 9.97 -43.32
C GLN A 104 0.18 10.62 -44.35
N GLN A 105 1.43 10.18 -44.45
CA GLN A 105 2.34 10.54 -45.54
C GLN A 105 2.44 9.36 -46.52
N GLY A 106 1.40 9.17 -47.33
CA GLY A 106 1.31 8.14 -48.37
C GLY A 106 0.10 8.34 -49.24
#